data_AF-A0A6A6EW83-F1
#
_entry.id   AF-A0A6A6EW83-F1
#
_cell.length_a   1.000
_cell.length_b   1.000
_cell.length_c   1.000
_cell.angle_alpha   90.00
_cell.angle_beta   90.00
_cell.angle_gamma   90.00
#
_symmetry.space_group_name_H-M   'P 1'
#
loop_
_entity.id
_entity.type
_entity.pdbx_description
1 polymer ?
#
loop_
_entity_poly.entity_id
_entity_poly.type
_entity_poly.pdbx_seq_one_letter_code
_entity_poly.pdbx_strand_id
1 'polypeptide(L)'
;MRLINQLPLNLRSLLYPHLYLSSRADFHFSRWYKILSPKIDITVHSVAFDEPNLLLYVNISQVFRIWIIPFYRAPVSLVTVLKLSHSKDDCKYYIESQNDLYQVDQFIKFVAPGGWVLVWLWQFAATLLCVLGAAVLWPVSWVEESMGREGEIGTGKKQKGLVDGIELMDAERKGLVER
;
A
#
# COMPACT_ATOMS: atom_id res chain seq x y z
N MET A 1 -8.25 31.10 24.45
CA MET A 1 -8.78 30.82 23.09
C MET A 1 -8.66 32.05 22.19
N ARG A 2 -7.43 32.57 21.95
CA ARG A 2 -7.16 33.81 21.17
C ARG A 2 -5.71 33.89 20.63
N LEU A 3 -5.12 32.80 20.12
CA LEU A 3 -3.71 32.84 19.63
C LEU A 3 -3.44 32.12 18.28
N ILE A 4 -4.45 31.91 17.43
CA ILE A 4 -4.26 31.25 16.12
C ILE A 4 -4.44 32.22 14.92
N ASN A 5 -4.89 33.46 15.14
CA ASN A 5 -5.26 34.39 14.06
C ASN A 5 -4.14 35.31 13.54
N GLN A 6 -2.85 35.03 13.80
CA GLN A 6 -1.75 35.88 13.34
C GLN A 6 -0.56 35.09 12.77
N LEU A 7 -0.82 34.00 12.04
CA LEU A 7 0.14 33.52 11.06
C LEU A 7 -0.17 34.24 9.74
N PRO A 8 0.61 35.25 9.32
CA PRO A 8 0.63 35.65 7.93
C PRO A 8 1.17 34.44 7.15
N LEU A 9 0.27 33.55 6.74
CA LEU A 9 0.53 32.45 5.81
C LEU A 9 0.91 33.09 4.48
N ASN A 10 2.16 33.53 4.41
CA ASN A 10 2.79 33.86 3.15
C ASN A 10 2.92 32.50 2.45
N LEU A 11 1.93 32.16 1.63
CA LEU A 11 1.83 30.91 0.86
C LEU A 11 3.11 30.61 0.03
N ARG A 12 3.99 31.62 -0.10
CA ARG A 12 5.30 31.54 -0.72
C ARG A 12 6.35 30.83 0.13
N SER A 13 6.31 30.85 1.46
CA SER A 13 7.37 30.23 2.29
C SER A 13 7.18 28.73 2.51
N LEU A 14 5.95 28.21 2.37
CA LEU A 14 5.60 26.80 2.53
C LEU A 14 5.86 25.94 1.27
N LEU A 15 6.35 26.56 0.19
CA LEU A 15 6.59 25.90 -1.11
C LEU A 15 8.08 25.89 -1.51
N TYR A 16 8.98 26.50 -0.72
CA TYR A 16 10.42 26.48 -0.98
C TYR A 16 11.15 26.17 0.32
N PRO A 17 11.58 24.92 0.56
CA PRO A 17 12.50 24.65 1.65
C PRO A 17 13.75 25.50 1.40
N HIS A 18 14.16 26.24 2.44
CA HIS A 18 15.34 27.09 2.44
C HIS A 18 16.62 26.23 2.47
N LEU A 19 16.84 25.42 1.44
CA LEU A 19 18.06 24.66 1.23
C LEU A 19 19.06 25.53 0.46
N TYR A 20 20.14 25.88 1.15
CA TYR A 20 21.40 26.43 0.68
C TYR A 20 21.55 26.62 -0.85
N LEU A 21 21.41 27.87 -1.29
CA LEU A 21 21.77 28.33 -2.63
C LEU A 21 23.28 28.22 -2.84
N SER A 22 23.73 27.29 -3.68
CA SER A 22 25.12 27.27 -4.14
C SER A 22 25.29 27.07 -5.66
N SER A 23 24.27 26.65 -6.42
CA SER A 23 24.44 26.44 -7.87
C SER A 23 23.33 27.06 -8.73
N ARG A 24 23.72 27.65 -9.87
CA ARG A 24 22.81 28.23 -10.88
C ARG A 24 21.78 27.23 -11.41
N ALA A 25 22.02 25.92 -11.31
CA ALA A 25 21.12 24.87 -11.78
C ALA A 25 19.83 24.74 -10.95
N ASP A 26 19.89 24.98 -9.63
CA ASP A 26 18.77 24.75 -8.70
C ASP A 26 17.62 25.74 -8.91
N PHE A 27 17.96 26.93 -9.40
CA PHE A 27 17.00 27.97 -9.73
C PHE A 27 16.11 27.59 -10.91
N HIS A 28 16.67 26.92 -11.92
CA HIS A 28 15.90 26.49 -13.09
C HIS A 28 14.93 25.38 -12.71
N PHE A 29 15.35 24.43 -11.87
CA PHE A 29 14.49 23.34 -11.37
C PHE A 29 13.29 23.87 -10.57
N SER A 30 13.55 24.80 -9.65
CA SER A 30 12.50 25.43 -8.84
C SER A 30 11.53 26.28 -9.68
N ARG A 31 12.03 26.93 -10.73
CA ARG A 31 11.19 27.66 -11.69
C ARG A 31 10.32 26.69 -12.50
N TRP A 32 10.85 25.51 -12.82
CA TRP A 32 10.15 24.50 -13.61
C TRP A 32 8.92 23.97 -12.89
N TYR A 33 9.01 23.73 -11.58
CA TYR A 33 7.87 23.38 -10.74
C TYR A 33 6.73 24.43 -10.78
N LYS A 34 7.06 25.73 -10.78
CA LYS A 34 6.05 26.81 -10.93
C LYS A 34 5.34 26.79 -12.28
N ILE A 35 6.06 26.38 -13.33
CA ILE A 35 5.53 26.32 -14.70
C ILE A 35 4.65 25.08 -14.89
N LEU A 36 5.02 23.95 -14.25
CA LEU A 36 4.28 22.69 -14.33
C LEU A 36 2.94 22.71 -13.60
N SER A 37 2.84 23.46 -12.50
CA SER A 37 1.62 23.55 -11.68
C SER A 37 1.20 25.02 -11.44
N PRO A 38 0.70 25.72 -12.48
CA PRO A 38 0.43 27.17 -12.42
C PRO A 38 -0.75 27.54 -11.52
N LYS A 39 -1.64 26.60 -11.18
CA LYS A 39 -2.76 26.82 -10.26
C LYS A 39 -2.86 25.67 -9.27
N ILE A 40 -2.80 26.02 -8.00
CA ILE A 40 -2.87 25.11 -6.87
C ILE A 40 -3.98 25.64 -5.95
N ASP A 41 -5.03 24.85 -5.78
CA ASP A 41 -6.06 25.15 -4.77
C ASP A 41 -5.78 24.28 -3.55
N ILE A 42 -5.65 24.93 -2.38
CA ILE A 42 -5.29 24.29 -1.11
C ILE A 42 -6.50 24.41 -0.18
N THR A 43 -6.90 23.29 0.43
CA THR A 43 -7.95 23.24 1.45
C THR A 43 -7.41 22.52 2.67
N VAL A 44 -7.46 23.17 3.84
CA VAL A 44 -7.04 22.58 5.11
C VAL A 44 -8.24 21.89 5.74
N HIS A 45 -8.13 20.61 6.03
CA HIS A 45 -9.20 19.82 6.65
C HIS A 45 -9.09 19.79 8.16
N SER A 46 -7.88 19.53 8.66
CA SER A 46 -7.65 19.41 10.09
C SER A 46 -6.22 19.79 10.46
N VAL A 47 -6.06 20.21 11.71
CA VAL A 47 -4.79 20.57 12.31
C VAL A 47 -4.72 19.88 13.67
N ALA A 48 -3.65 19.14 13.92
CA ALA A 48 -3.37 18.54 15.22
C ALA A 48 -2.00 19.01 15.70
N PHE A 49 -1.96 19.61 16.89
CA PHE A 49 -0.74 20.10 17.50
C PHE A 49 -0.29 19.14 18.60
N ASP A 50 0.96 18.70 18.48
CA ASP A 50 1.65 17.86 19.44
C ASP A 50 2.65 18.73 20.22
N GLU A 51 2.18 19.26 21.36
CA GLU A 51 2.94 20.13 22.26
C GLU A 51 4.28 19.56 22.73
N PRO A 52 4.38 18.30 23.23
CA PRO A 52 5.65 17.78 23.77
C PRO A 52 6.75 17.65 22.71
N ASN A 53 6.39 17.37 21.45
CA ASN A 53 7.37 17.25 20.36
C ASN A 53 7.43 18.51 19.48
N LEU A 54 6.60 19.53 19.75
CA LEU A 54 6.43 20.73 18.94
C LEU A 54 6.15 20.41 17.46
N LEU A 55 5.34 19.38 17.21
CA LEU A 55 4.96 18.96 15.86
C LEU A 55 3.55 19.44 15.54
N LEU A 56 3.36 20.00 14.37
CA LEU A 56 2.06 20.42 13.86
C LEU A 56 1.72 19.58 12.63
N TYR A 57 0.75 18.69 12.79
CA TYR A 57 0.20 17.88 11.72
C TYR A 57 -0.92 18.65 11.04
N VAL A 58 -0.78 18.88 9.75
CA VAL A 58 -1.76 19.60 8.95
C VAL A 58 -2.23 18.68 7.84
N ASN A 59 -3.52 18.34 7.85
CA ASN A 59 -4.16 17.59 6.79
C ASN A 59 -4.68 18.55 5.73
N ILE A 60 -4.19 18.40 4.51
CA ILE A 60 -4.43 19.30 3.40
C ILE A 60 -4.92 18.49 2.20
N SER A 61 -5.98 18.95 1.54
CA SER A 61 -6.25 18.56 0.16
C SER A 61 -5.80 19.65 -0.79
N GLN A 62 -5.03 19.22 -1.79
CA GLN A 62 -4.51 20.05 -2.85
C GLN A 62 -5.04 19.54 -4.19
N VAL A 63 -5.61 20.44 -4.98
CA VAL A 63 -6.02 20.12 -6.35
C VAL A 63 -4.93 20.60 -7.30
N PHE A 64 -4.22 19.66 -7.91
CA PHE A 64 -3.21 19.96 -8.91
C PHE A 64 -3.85 20.06 -10.30
N ARG A 65 -3.51 21.14 -11.00
CA ARG A 65 -3.86 21.32 -12.41
C ARG A 65 -2.59 21.31 -13.24
N ILE A 66 -2.41 20.23 -13.99
CA ILE A 66 -1.23 20.06 -14.86
C ILE A 66 -1.43 20.96 -16.07
N TRP A 67 -0.48 21.86 -16.32
CA TRP A 67 -0.57 22.85 -17.41
C TRP A 67 -0.84 22.22 -18.79
N ILE A 68 -0.29 21.04 -19.06
CA ILE A 68 -0.40 20.37 -20.37
C ILE A 68 -1.75 19.68 -20.61
N ILE A 69 -2.58 19.49 -19.56
CA ILE A 69 -3.90 18.83 -19.68
C ILE A 69 -4.97 19.71 -19.02
N PRO A 70 -5.60 20.64 -19.76
CA PRO A 70 -6.47 21.66 -19.17
C PRO A 70 -7.74 21.11 -18.50
N PHE A 71 -8.14 19.88 -18.81
CA PHE A 71 -9.31 19.21 -18.24
C PHE A 71 -8.99 18.23 -17.10
N TYR A 72 -7.72 17.99 -16.79
CA TYR A 72 -7.33 17.05 -15.74
C TYR A 72 -7.19 17.74 -14.39
N ARG A 73 -7.90 17.22 -13.40
CA ARG A 73 -7.84 17.66 -12.00
C ARG A 73 -7.47 16.46 -11.15
N ALA A 74 -6.31 16.50 -10.52
CA ALA A 74 -5.90 15.49 -9.55
C ALA A 74 -6.11 16.04 -8.13
N PRO A 75 -7.22 15.69 -7.46
CA PRO A 75 -7.35 15.95 -6.04
C PRO A 75 -6.43 15.00 -5.27
N VAL A 76 -5.50 15.59 -4.53
CA VAL A 76 -4.51 14.88 -3.72
C VAL A 76 -4.71 15.30 -2.28
N SER A 77 -4.78 14.33 -1.38
CA SER A 77 -4.71 14.59 0.05
C SER A 77 -3.32 14.28 0.54
N LEU A 78 -2.74 15.20 1.30
CA LEU A 78 -1.41 15.09 1.89
C LEU A 78 -1.47 15.48 3.36
N VAL A 79 -0.55 14.90 4.13
CA VAL A 79 -0.34 15.28 5.53
C VAL A 79 1.02 15.92 5.62
N THR A 80 1.03 17.19 6.00
CA THR A 80 2.26 17.93 6.26
C THR A 80 2.57 17.88 7.75
N VAL A 81 3.78 17.46 8.09
CA VAL A 81 4.34 17.52 9.44
C VAL A 81 5.28 18.72 9.52
N LEU A 82 4.86 19.74 10.27
CA LEU A 82 5.67 20.93 10.53
C LEU A 82 6.34 20.77 11.90
N LYS A 83 7.67 20.81 11.93
CA LYS A 83 8.42 20.93 13.17
C LYS A 83 8.53 22.39 13.55
N LEU A 84 8.09 22.72 14.74
CA LEU A 84 8.10 24.08 15.26
C LEU A 84 9.27 24.29 16.22
N SER A 85 9.88 25.46 16.16
CA SER A 85 10.86 25.94 17.12
C SER A 85 10.31 27.17 17.84
N HIS A 86 10.35 27.16 19.16
CA HIS A 86 9.84 28.26 19.98
C HIS A 86 10.94 29.26 20.28
N SER A 87 10.81 30.49 19.78
CA SER A 87 11.71 31.58 20.16
C SER A 87 11.24 32.20 21.47
N LYS A 88 12.08 32.13 22.51
CA LYS A 88 11.79 32.71 23.83
C LYS A 88 11.76 34.24 23.81
N ASP A 89 12.46 34.86 22.85
CA ASP A 89 12.56 36.33 22.77
C ASP A 89 11.27 36.95 22.22
N ASP A 90 10.59 36.27 21.30
CA ASP A 90 9.38 36.77 20.62
C ASP A 90 8.08 36.08 21.05
N CYS A 91 8.14 35.03 21.88
CA CYS A 91 6.99 34.16 22.20
C CYS A 91 6.25 33.66 20.95
N LYS A 92 6.99 33.37 19.86
CA LYS A 92 6.46 32.91 18.57
C LYS A 92 7.00 31.52 18.23
N TYR A 93 6.14 30.74 17.57
CA TYR A 93 6.52 29.46 16.96
C TYR A 93 6.95 29.70 15.52
N TYR A 94 8.19 29.32 15.21
CA TYR A 94 8.76 29.34 13.87
C TYR A 94 8.75 27.94 13.28
N ILE A 95 8.57 27.83 11.97
CA ILE A 95 8.63 26.54 11.28
C ILE A 95 10.11 26.23 11.03
N GLU A 96 10.63 25.22 11.73
CA GLU A 96 12.02 24.77 11.60
C GLU A 96 12.17 23.83 10.39
N SER A 97 11.25 22.88 10.24
CA SER A 97 11.25 21.95 9.11
C SER A 97 9.84 21.59 8.68
N GLN A 98 9.68 21.31 7.40
CA GLN A 98 8.42 20.86 6.81
C GLN A 98 8.66 19.52 6.12
N ASN A 99 7.86 18.51 6.46
CA ASN A 99 7.90 17.20 5.83
C ASN A 99 6.51 16.86 5.28
N ASP A 100 6.38 16.79 3.97
CA ASP A 100 5.12 16.51 3.28
C ASP A 100 5.02 15.02 2.94
N LEU A 101 4.11 14.32 3.62
CA LEU A 101 3.88 12.90 3.38
C LEU A 101 2.83 12.71 2.28
N TYR A 102 3.32 12.23 1.14
CA TYR A 102 2.48 11.82 0.02
C TYR A 102 2.04 10.36 0.17
N GLN A 103 0.75 10.10 -0.04
CA GLN A 103 0.24 8.73 -0.16
C GLN A 103 0.65 8.14 -1.52
N VAL A 104 1.11 6.88 -1.52
CA VAL A 104 1.61 6.19 -2.72
C VAL A 104 0.55 6.09 -3.81
N ASP A 105 -0.73 5.93 -3.44
CA ASP A 105 -1.87 5.93 -4.36
C ASP A 105 -2.02 7.21 -5.18
N GLN A 106 -1.49 8.34 -4.66
CA GLN A 106 -1.54 9.62 -5.36
C GLN A 106 -0.42 9.73 -6.39
N PHE A 107 0.75 9.13 -6.14
CA PHE A 107 1.86 9.13 -7.09
C PHE A 107 1.52 8.38 -8.39
N ILE A 108 0.75 7.29 -8.29
CA ILE A 108 0.28 6.52 -9.46
C ILE A 108 -0.61 7.37 -10.36
N LYS A 109 -1.37 8.32 -9.80
CA LYS A 109 -2.20 9.26 -10.59
C LYS A 109 -1.35 10.27 -11.36
N PHE A 110 -0.14 10.59 -10.88
CA PHE A 110 0.76 11.54 -11.53
C PHE A 110 1.64 10.92 -12.61
N VAL A 111 2.05 9.65 -12.46
CA VAL A 111 2.98 9.01 -13.39
C VAL A 111 2.33 8.62 -14.71
N ALA A 112 1.03 8.31 -14.73
CA ALA A 112 0.28 8.15 -15.97
C ALA A 112 -1.22 8.41 -15.75
N PRO A 113 -1.86 9.34 -16.50
CA PRO A 113 -3.31 9.33 -16.61
C PRO A 113 -3.72 7.98 -17.23
N GLY A 114 -4.31 7.09 -16.42
CA GLY A 114 -4.63 5.72 -16.85
C GLY A 114 -3.76 4.61 -16.24
N GLY A 115 -2.92 4.87 -15.22
CA GLY A 115 -2.16 3.81 -14.53
C GLY A 115 -3.04 2.66 -13.99
N TRP A 116 -4.30 2.96 -13.65
CA TRP A 116 -5.31 1.95 -13.30
C TRP A 116 -5.60 0.96 -14.42
N VAL A 117 -5.50 1.36 -15.70
CA VAL A 117 -5.64 0.49 -16.87
C VAL A 117 -4.48 -0.49 -16.94
N LEU A 118 -3.26 -0.07 -16.60
CA LEU A 118 -2.09 -0.96 -16.58
C LEU A 118 -2.23 -2.06 -15.52
N VAL A 119 -2.73 -1.68 -14.33
CA VAL A 119 -3.05 -2.64 -13.26
C VAL A 119 -4.16 -3.59 -13.71
N TRP A 120 -5.22 -3.07 -14.33
CA TRP A 120 -6.30 -3.90 -14.89
C TRP A 120 -5.81 -4.88 -15.96
N LEU A 121 -4.95 -4.43 -16.88
CA LEU A 121 -4.34 -5.28 -17.91
C LEU A 121 -3.44 -6.36 -17.30
N TRP A 122 -2.67 -6.01 -16.27
CA TRP A 122 -1.83 -6.97 -15.55
C TRP A 122 -2.67 -8.02 -14.81
N GLN A 123 -3.72 -7.61 -14.12
CA GLN A 123 -4.65 -8.52 -13.43
C GLN A 123 -5.37 -9.45 -14.41
N PHE A 124 -5.78 -8.91 -15.56
CA PHE A 124 -6.39 -9.69 -16.63
C PHE A 124 -5.40 -10.71 -17.22
N ALA A 125 -4.15 -10.31 -17.47
CA ALA A 125 -3.10 -11.19 -17.96
C ALA A 125 -2.78 -12.31 -16.94
N ALA A 126 -2.68 -11.99 -15.65
CA ALA A 126 -2.46 -12.98 -14.60
C ALA A 126 -3.61 -14.00 -14.52
N THR A 127 -4.86 -13.52 -14.59
CA THR A 127 -6.05 -14.39 -14.60
C THR A 127 -6.04 -15.32 -15.82
N LEU A 128 -5.72 -14.79 -17.00
CA LEU A 128 -5.62 -15.58 -18.24
C LEU A 128 -4.54 -16.66 -18.11
N LEU A 129 -3.36 -16.31 -17.58
CA LEU A 129 -2.27 -17.27 -17.35
C LEU A 129 -2.64 -18.34 -16.33
N CYS A 130 -3.37 -18.00 -15.26
CA CYS A 130 -3.85 -18.99 -14.30
C CYS A 130 -4.84 -19.97 -14.92
N VAL A 131 -5.82 -19.48 -15.70
CA VAL A 131 -6.81 -20.35 -16.37
C VAL A 131 -6.15 -21.24 -17.42
N LEU A 132 -5.25 -20.68 -18.23
CA LEU A 132 -4.50 -21.47 -19.23
C LEU A 132 -3.56 -22.48 -18.56
N GLY A 133 -2.85 -22.07 -17.52
CA GLY A 133 -1.99 -22.95 -16.73
C GLY A 133 -2.76 -24.10 -16.11
N ALA A 134 -3.92 -23.82 -15.52
CA ALA A 134 -4.81 -24.85 -14.98
C ALA A 134 -5.34 -25.79 -16.08
N ALA A 135 -5.71 -25.26 -17.26
CA ALA A 135 -6.17 -26.08 -18.37
C ALA A 135 -5.06 -27.00 -18.92
N VAL A 136 -3.83 -26.50 -19.02
CA VAL A 136 -2.66 -27.27 -19.47
C VAL A 136 -2.26 -28.35 -18.46
N LEU A 137 -2.34 -28.03 -17.16
CA LEU A 137 -1.97 -28.95 -16.08
C LEU A 137 -3.11 -29.87 -15.63
N TRP A 138 -4.34 -29.68 -16.11
CA TRP A 138 -5.50 -30.51 -15.81
C TRP A 138 -5.25 -32.03 -16.01
N PRO A 139 -4.57 -32.48 -17.08
CA PRO A 139 -4.25 -33.90 -17.24
C PRO A 139 -3.28 -34.40 -16.18
N VAL A 140 -2.35 -33.55 -15.71
CA VAL A 140 -1.37 -33.90 -14.68
C VAL A 140 -2.07 -34.08 -13.33
N SER A 141 -2.96 -33.15 -12.96
CA SER A 141 -3.74 -33.27 -11.73
C SER A 141 -4.63 -34.51 -11.74
N TRP A 142 -5.22 -34.87 -12.89
CA TRP A 142 -6.00 -36.10 -13.03
C TRP A 142 -5.17 -37.38 -12.82
N VAL A 143 -3.92 -37.38 -13.29
CA VAL A 143 -2.98 -38.50 -13.08
C VAL A 143 -2.56 -38.61 -11.61
N GLU A 144 -2.27 -37.48 -10.95
CA GLU A 144 -1.96 -37.45 -9.52
C GLU A 144 -3.14 -37.95 -8.67
N GLU A 145 -4.35 -37.51 -8.96
CA GLU A 145 -5.58 -37.98 -8.30
C GLU A 145 -5.79 -39.49 -8.52
N SER A 146 -5.53 -39.99 -9.73
CA SER A 146 -5.66 -41.42 -10.04
C SER A 146 -4.66 -42.27 -9.28
N MET A 147 -3.40 -41.85 -9.19
CA MET A 147 -2.35 -42.54 -8.42
C MET A 147 -2.60 -42.47 -6.90
N GLY A 148 -3.08 -41.32 -6.41
CA GLY A 148 -3.47 -41.16 -5.01
C GLY A 148 -4.61 -42.11 -4.62
N ARG A 149 -5.63 -42.23 -5.48
CA ARG A 149 -6.79 -43.10 -5.26
C ARG A 149 -6.42 -44.59 -5.24
N GLU A 150 -5.45 -45.01 -6.06
CA GLU A 150 -4.89 -46.38 -6.00
C GLU A 150 -4.13 -46.63 -4.69
N GLY A 151 -3.38 -45.64 -4.20
CA GLY A 151 -2.66 -45.71 -2.91
C GLY A 151 -3.58 -45.82 -1.69
N GLU A 152 -4.70 -45.09 -1.69
CA GLU A 152 -5.72 -45.16 -0.64
C GLU A 152 -6.46 -46.52 -0.64
N ILE A 153 -6.86 -47.01 -1.81
CA ILE A 153 -7.52 -48.33 -1.95
C ILE A 153 -6.57 -49.46 -1.50
N GLY A 154 -5.28 -49.36 -1.83
CA GLY A 154 -4.27 -50.32 -1.39
C GLY A 154 -4.07 -50.33 0.13
N THR A 155 -4.03 -49.15 0.75
CA THR A 155 -3.89 -49.00 2.20
C THR A 155 -5.12 -49.52 2.94
N GLY A 156 -6.32 -49.20 2.46
CA GLY A 156 -7.59 -49.70 3.01
C GLY A 156 -7.74 -51.21 2.93
N LYS A 157 -7.35 -51.84 1.81
CA LYS A 157 -7.33 -53.31 1.69
C LYS A 157 -6.35 -53.98 2.66
N LYS A 158 -5.16 -53.39 2.83
CA LYS A 158 -4.14 -53.90 3.75
C LYS A 158 -4.60 -53.81 5.21
N GLN A 159 -5.25 -52.71 5.58
CA GLN A 159 -5.79 -52.53 6.93
C GLN A 159 -6.95 -53.50 7.21
N LYS A 160 -7.88 -53.68 6.27
CA LYS A 160 -8.97 -54.65 6.40
C LYS A 160 -8.44 -56.08 6.56
N GLY A 161 -7.47 -56.49 5.74
CA GLY A 161 -6.86 -57.82 5.86
C GLY A 161 -6.11 -58.04 7.18
N LEU A 162 -5.53 -56.98 7.75
CA LEU A 162 -4.89 -57.06 9.07
C LEU A 162 -5.93 -57.25 10.19
N VAL A 163 -7.06 -56.55 10.12
CA VAL A 163 -8.15 -56.67 11.11
C VAL A 163 -8.80 -58.05 11.02
N ASP A 164 -9.13 -58.52 9.81
CA ASP A 164 -9.68 -59.86 9.59
C ASP A 164 -8.73 -60.95 10.11
N GLY A 165 -7.42 -60.77 9.94
CA GLY A 165 -6.40 -61.68 10.47
C GLY A 165 -6.33 -61.72 12.00
N ILE A 166 -6.47 -60.56 12.66
CA ILE A 166 -6.50 -60.48 14.13
C ILE A 166 -7.76 -61.16 14.68
N GLU A 167 -8.92 -60.94 14.04
CA GLU A 167 -10.18 -61.58 14.45
C GLU A 167 -10.13 -63.11 14.32
N LEU A 168 -9.52 -63.63 13.25
CA LEU A 168 -9.31 -65.07 13.07
C LEU A 168 -8.41 -65.66 14.15
N MET A 169 -7.32 -64.98 14.52
CA MET A 169 -6.43 -65.43 15.60
C MET A 169 -7.11 -65.40 16.98
N ASP A 170 -7.97 -64.42 17.22
CA ASP A 170 -8.75 -64.34 18.47
C ASP A 170 -9.83 -65.44 18.54
N ALA A 171 -10.44 -65.80 17.40
CA ALA A 171 -11.36 -66.93 17.32
C ALA A 171 -10.66 -68.28 17.57
N GLU A 172 -9.49 -68.50 16.96
CA GLU A 172 -8.69 -69.70 17.21
C GLU A 172 -8.20 -69.79 18.66
N ARG A 173 -7.75 -68.67 19.25
CA ARG A 173 -7.33 -68.61 20.66
C ARG A 173 -8.48 -68.99 21.60
N LYS A 174 -9.69 -68.49 21.36
CA LYS A 174 -10.88 -68.85 22.17
C LYS A 174 -11.24 -70.33 22.03
N GLY A 175 -11.17 -70.88 20.81
CA GLY A 175 -11.44 -72.29 20.55
C GLY A 175 -10.43 -73.27 21.17
N LEU A 176 -9.20 -72.82 21.45
CA LEU A 176 -8.19 -73.62 22.16
C LEU A 176 -8.32 -73.57 23.69
N VAL A 177 -8.95 -72.54 24.24
CA VAL A 177 -9.15 -72.38 25.70
C VAL A 177 -10.39 -73.14 26.18
N GLU A 178 -11.38 -73.38 25.32
CA GLU A 178 -12.62 -74.09 25.66
C GLU A 178 -12.60 -75.61 25.39
N ARG A 179 -11.43 -76.21 25.09
CA ARG A 179 -11.27 -77.68 24.96
C ARG A 179 -10.53 -78.30 26.13
#